data_AF-A0A2D4MBA1-F1
#
_entry.id   AF-A0A2D4MBA1-F1
#
_cell.length_a   1.000
_cell.length_b   1.000
_cell.length_c   1.000
_cell.angle_alpha   90.00
_cell.angle_beta   90.00
_cell.angle_gamma   90.00
#
_symmetry.space_group_name_H-M   'P 1'
#
loop_
_entity.id
_entity.type
_entity.pdbx_description
1 polymer ?
#
loop_
_entity_poly.entity_id
_entity_poly.type
_entity_poly.pdbx_seq_one_letter_code
_entity_poly.pdbx_strand_id
1 'polypeptide(L)'
;MHQPAGPWEQSTVPAFIQTALPCPPCKVLIPTQCLGKHEISPLPCHTAGPYSCKRVCGRWLDCQNHTCLKECHTVSGTDASNERQKAGPECSQCEEGCSKPRPAGCSHECPLPCHPGKCPPCAQMIRIKCHCKLTSLYIECIKITNAEAKEKEELCSCKNQCPKELPCGHRCKEICHLGQCCQNCNQKVKIRCPCKRLKKELLCSEVREGQCYLECDAVCREMKQKASEIKEAEARAAIEEEKRRQQAELEAFENRLKGRRKNKKKKDEIEIEQPLWQKYKNVILLPVCGIIVLMMAWFLAYSN
;
A
#
# COMPACT_ATOMS: atom_id res chain seq x y z
N MET A 1 34.21 -13.18 -94.32
CA MET A 1 34.49 -11.75 -94.57
C MET A 1 33.18 -11.09 -94.97
N HIS A 2 32.43 -10.53 -94.01
CA HIS A 2 31.30 -9.63 -94.29
C HIS A 2 31.68 -8.27 -93.74
N GLN A 3 31.74 -7.27 -94.63
CA GLN A 3 31.93 -5.88 -94.24
C GLN A 3 30.64 -5.36 -93.60
N PRO A 4 30.71 -4.59 -92.51
CA PRO A 4 29.53 -3.93 -91.95
C PRO A 4 29.08 -2.81 -92.90
N ALA A 5 27.77 -2.72 -93.10
CA ALA A 5 27.15 -1.69 -93.92
C ALA A 5 27.38 -0.29 -93.32
N GLY A 6 27.64 0.70 -94.16
CA GLY A 6 27.90 2.09 -93.78
C GLY A 6 26.61 2.84 -93.39
N PRO A 7 26.69 3.98 -92.66
CA PRO A 7 25.51 4.72 -92.17
C PRO A 7 24.59 5.31 -93.27
N TRP A 8 25.01 5.24 -94.53
CA TRP A 8 24.36 5.84 -95.70
C TRP A 8 23.90 4.81 -96.73
N GLU A 9 24.05 3.50 -96.47
CA GLU A 9 23.55 2.46 -97.35
C GLU A 9 22.02 2.35 -97.23
N GLN A 10 21.32 2.81 -98.26
CA GLN A 10 19.87 2.67 -98.38
C GLN A 10 19.51 1.19 -98.57
N SER A 11 18.78 0.62 -97.62
CA SER A 11 18.21 -0.73 -97.71
C SER A 11 17.40 -0.87 -99.01
N THR A 12 17.85 -1.74 -99.91
CA THR A 12 17.16 -2.06 -101.19
C THR A 12 15.97 -3.00 -101.01
N VAL A 13 15.71 -3.45 -99.77
CA VAL A 13 14.53 -4.26 -99.47
C VAL A 13 13.32 -3.33 -99.34
N PRO A 14 12.24 -3.52 -100.12
CA PRO A 14 11.04 -2.70 -99.99
C PRO A 14 10.49 -2.83 -98.56
N ALA A 15 10.49 -1.71 -97.84
CA ALA A 15 9.85 -1.65 -96.54
C ALA A 15 8.32 -1.77 -96.76
N PHE A 16 7.78 -2.96 -96.55
CA PHE A 16 6.34 -3.16 -96.50
C PHE A 16 5.80 -2.46 -95.26
N ILE A 17 5.25 -1.26 -95.44
CA ILE A 17 4.52 -0.57 -94.38
C ILE A 17 3.12 -1.17 -94.34
N GLN A 18 2.90 -2.12 -93.44
CA GLN A 18 1.58 -2.69 -93.21
C GLN A 18 0.74 -1.68 -92.41
N THR A 19 -0.02 -0.83 -93.11
CA THR A 19 -1.02 0.05 -92.50
C THR A 19 -2.35 -0.68 -92.36
N ALA A 20 -2.86 -0.82 -91.13
CA ALA A 20 -4.19 -1.37 -90.89
C ALA A 20 -5.26 -0.33 -91.29
N LEU A 21 -5.79 -0.45 -92.52
CA LEU A 21 -6.95 0.34 -92.95
C LEU A 21 -8.19 -0.11 -92.14
N PRO A 22 -9.07 0.81 -91.71
CA PRO A 22 -10.30 0.44 -91.02
C PRO A 22 -11.16 -0.45 -91.92
N CYS A 23 -11.62 -1.57 -91.38
CA CYS A 23 -12.49 -2.47 -92.13
C CYS A 23 -13.80 -1.76 -92.51
N PRO A 24 -14.33 -1.99 -93.73
CA PRO A 24 -15.68 -1.53 -94.09
C PRO A 24 -16.72 -2.10 -93.09
N PRO A 25 -17.95 -1.53 -92.98
CA PRO A 25 -18.95 -1.87 -91.95
C PRO A 25 -19.47 -3.32 -92.06
N CYS A 26 -18.62 -4.27 -91.70
CA CYS A 26 -18.83 -5.70 -91.80
C CYS A 26 -19.69 -6.18 -90.63
N LYS A 27 -20.84 -6.79 -90.95
CA LYS A 27 -21.82 -7.29 -89.97
C LYS A 27 -21.56 -8.74 -89.52
N VAL A 28 -20.49 -9.37 -90.00
CA VAL A 28 -20.12 -10.74 -89.58
C VAL A 28 -19.80 -10.74 -88.09
N LEU A 29 -20.45 -11.65 -87.36
CA LEU A 29 -20.26 -11.80 -85.92
C LEU A 29 -18.99 -12.59 -85.63
N ILE A 30 -18.08 -12.01 -84.86
CA ILE A 30 -16.82 -12.64 -84.45
C ILE A 30 -16.88 -12.86 -82.94
N PRO A 31 -16.53 -14.07 -82.45
CA PRO A 31 -16.46 -14.33 -81.01
C PRO A 31 -15.38 -13.44 -80.39
N THR A 32 -15.80 -12.46 -79.59
CA THR A 32 -14.90 -11.48 -78.96
C THR A 32 -14.96 -11.65 -77.45
N GLN A 33 -13.80 -11.81 -76.81
CA GLN A 33 -13.71 -11.89 -75.35
C GLN A 33 -13.69 -10.48 -74.75
N CYS A 34 -14.37 -10.28 -73.61
CA CYS A 34 -14.31 -8.98 -72.92
C CYS A 34 -12.93 -8.72 -72.30
N LEU A 35 -12.64 -7.46 -71.98
CA LEU A 35 -11.38 -7.00 -71.36
C LEU A 35 -10.94 -7.82 -70.14
N GLY A 36 -11.88 -8.19 -69.28
CA GLY A 36 -11.64 -8.94 -68.06
C GLY A 36 -11.65 -10.46 -68.21
N LYS A 37 -11.90 -10.99 -69.42
CA LYS A 37 -12.03 -12.42 -69.75
C LYS A 37 -13.20 -13.15 -69.07
N HIS A 38 -14.27 -12.43 -68.71
CA HIS A 38 -15.47 -12.98 -68.09
C HIS A 38 -16.35 -13.78 -69.05
N GLU A 39 -16.52 -13.30 -70.28
CA GLU A 39 -17.39 -13.94 -71.28
C GLU A 39 -16.91 -13.68 -72.71
N ILE A 40 -17.45 -14.47 -73.64
CA ILE A 40 -17.24 -14.34 -75.08
C ILE A 40 -18.58 -13.93 -75.68
N SER A 41 -18.64 -12.76 -76.31
CA SER A 41 -19.84 -12.20 -76.94
C SER A 41 -19.60 -12.04 -78.45
N PRO A 42 -20.57 -12.41 -79.30
CA PRO A 42 -20.47 -12.21 -80.74
C PRO A 42 -20.64 -10.72 -81.08
N LEU A 43 -19.56 -10.06 -81.49
CA LEU A 43 -19.59 -8.66 -81.94
C LEU A 43 -19.42 -8.56 -83.45
N PRO A 44 -20.08 -7.60 -84.13
CA PRO A 44 -19.83 -7.32 -85.54
C PRO A 44 -18.36 -6.98 -85.79
N CYS A 45 -17.77 -7.51 -86.86
CA CYS A 45 -16.35 -7.38 -87.19
C CYS A 45 -15.84 -5.92 -87.18
N HIS A 46 -16.61 -4.97 -87.70
CA HIS A 46 -16.22 -3.55 -87.70
C HIS A 46 -16.19 -2.91 -86.29
N THR A 47 -16.87 -3.51 -85.31
CA THR A 47 -16.88 -3.11 -83.89
C THR A 47 -16.14 -4.11 -82.99
N ALA A 48 -15.51 -5.13 -83.57
CA ALA A 48 -14.81 -6.17 -82.83
C ALA A 48 -13.52 -5.58 -82.25
N GLY A 49 -13.67 -4.95 -81.08
CA GLY A 49 -12.60 -4.36 -80.30
C GLY A 49 -12.73 -4.72 -78.83
N PRO A 50 -11.78 -4.27 -78.00
CA PRO A 50 -11.82 -4.50 -76.57
C PRO A 50 -13.08 -3.87 -75.96
N TYR A 51 -13.97 -4.68 -75.40
CA TYR A 51 -15.21 -4.22 -74.77
C TYR A 51 -15.30 -4.68 -73.30
N SER A 52 -15.99 -3.88 -72.50
CA SER A 52 -16.35 -4.24 -71.12
C SER A 52 -17.74 -4.86 -71.11
N CYS A 53 -17.89 -6.05 -70.50
CA CYS A 53 -19.19 -6.69 -70.32
C CYS A 53 -20.02 -6.06 -69.19
N LYS A 54 -19.53 -5.00 -68.53
CA LYS A 54 -20.14 -4.29 -67.38
C LYS A 54 -20.42 -5.15 -66.14
N ARG A 55 -20.07 -6.43 -66.14
CA ARG A 55 -20.11 -7.27 -64.94
C ARG A 55 -19.00 -6.88 -63.97
N VAL A 56 -19.19 -7.16 -62.69
CA VAL A 56 -18.14 -7.01 -61.68
C VAL A 56 -16.94 -7.90 -62.00
N CYS A 57 -15.73 -7.40 -61.75
CA CYS A 57 -14.50 -8.09 -62.08
C CYS A 57 -14.35 -9.42 -61.34
N GLY A 58 -14.69 -9.46 -60.04
CA GLY A 58 -14.79 -10.69 -59.26
C GLY A 58 -13.46 -11.40 -58.95
N ARG A 59 -12.32 -10.84 -59.34
CA ARG A 59 -10.98 -11.40 -59.04
C ARG A 59 -10.62 -11.20 -57.58
N TRP A 60 -10.02 -12.20 -56.95
CA TRP A 60 -9.55 -12.16 -55.56
C TRP A 60 -8.42 -11.16 -55.40
N LEU A 61 -8.62 -10.24 -54.46
CA LEU A 61 -7.60 -9.26 -54.07
C LEU A 61 -6.47 -9.94 -53.29
N ASP A 62 -5.34 -9.24 -53.11
CA ASP A 62 -4.19 -9.76 -52.37
C ASP A 62 -4.50 -10.16 -50.91
N CYS A 63 -5.57 -9.61 -50.34
CA CYS A 63 -6.08 -10.00 -49.02
C CYS A 63 -6.69 -11.42 -48.98
N GLN A 64 -6.96 -12.03 -50.14
CA GLN A 64 -7.59 -13.35 -50.33
C GLN A 64 -8.98 -13.53 -49.67
N ASN A 65 -9.58 -12.45 -49.15
CA ASN A 65 -10.91 -12.48 -48.53
C ASN A 65 -11.95 -11.71 -49.34
N HIS A 66 -11.52 -10.71 -50.12
CA HIS A 66 -12.39 -9.86 -50.91
C HIS A 66 -12.10 -9.99 -52.39
N THR A 67 -13.10 -9.64 -53.20
CA THR A 67 -13.02 -9.67 -54.66
C THR A 67 -13.13 -8.26 -55.24
N CYS A 68 -12.58 -8.05 -56.44
CA CYS A 68 -12.63 -6.77 -57.13
C CYS A 68 -14.07 -6.43 -57.54
N LEU A 69 -14.62 -5.35 -56.97
CA LEU A 69 -15.97 -4.86 -57.24
C LEU A 69 -16.04 -3.89 -58.42
N LYS A 70 -14.89 -3.53 -59.02
CA LYS A 70 -14.88 -2.69 -60.24
C LYS A 70 -15.63 -3.41 -61.37
N GLU A 71 -16.29 -2.65 -62.22
CA GLU A 71 -16.80 -3.16 -63.49
C GLU A 71 -15.66 -3.74 -64.34
N CYS A 72 -15.99 -4.62 -65.28
CA CYS A 72 -15.05 -5.30 -66.15
C CYS A 72 -14.04 -4.31 -66.76
N HIS A 73 -12.79 -4.48 -66.37
CA HIS A 73 -11.65 -3.65 -66.76
C HIS A 73 -10.54 -4.54 -67.30
N THR A 74 -9.57 -3.95 -67.98
CA THR A 74 -8.35 -4.63 -68.43
C THR A 74 -7.59 -5.15 -67.22
N VAL A 75 -7.02 -6.36 -67.26
CA VAL A 75 -6.15 -6.90 -66.19
C VAL A 75 -4.83 -7.36 -66.79
N SER A 76 -3.73 -6.72 -66.41
CA SER A 76 -2.40 -6.97 -66.98
C SER A 76 -1.67 -8.06 -66.19
N GLY A 77 -1.11 -9.07 -66.87
CA GLY A 77 -0.16 -10.02 -66.26
C GLY A 77 -0.69 -11.38 -65.80
N THR A 78 -1.92 -11.79 -66.16
CA THR A 78 -2.46 -13.14 -65.82
C THR A 78 -2.45 -14.14 -66.99
N ASP A 79 -1.57 -13.96 -67.97
CA ASP A 79 -1.63 -14.72 -69.23
C ASP A 79 -0.80 -16.02 -69.24
N ALA A 80 0.07 -16.24 -68.25
CA ALA A 80 1.02 -17.36 -68.24
C ALA A 80 0.64 -18.54 -67.33
N SER A 81 -0.33 -18.37 -66.42
CA SER A 81 -0.83 -19.44 -65.56
C SER A 81 -2.34 -19.28 -65.40
N ASN A 82 -3.04 -20.38 -65.10
CA ASN A 82 -4.49 -20.45 -64.98
C ASN A 82 -5.06 -19.68 -63.76
N GLU A 83 -4.40 -18.60 -63.33
CA GLU A 83 -4.76 -17.70 -62.22
C GLU A 83 -5.77 -16.64 -62.67
N ARG A 84 -6.85 -17.05 -63.37
CA ARG A 84 -7.97 -16.16 -63.75
C ARG A 84 -8.66 -15.51 -62.54
N GLN A 85 -8.35 -16.00 -61.35
CA GLN A 85 -8.92 -15.63 -60.08
C GLN A 85 -8.07 -14.59 -59.32
N LYS A 86 -6.83 -14.29 -59.70
CA LYS A 86 -5.97 -13.33 -58.97
C LYS A 86 -6.13 -11.90 -59.51
N ALA A 87 -6.14 -10.92 -58.60
CA ALA A 87 -6.14 -9.50 -58.94
C ALA A 87 -4.83 -9.08 -59.61
N GLY A 88 -4.94 -8.22 -60.63
CA GLY A 88 -3.82 -7.48 -61.20
C GLY A 88 -3.68 -6.09 -60.56
N PRO A 89 -2.65 -5.32 -60.96
CA PRO A 89 -2.36 -4.00 -60.39
C PRO A 89 -3.49 -2.97 -60.59
N GLU A 90 -4.38 -3.20 -61.56
CA GLU A 90 -5.47 -2.29 -61.88
C GLU A 90 -6.81 -2.66 -61.20
N CYS A 91 -6.86 -3.81 -60.54
CA CYS A 91 -7.96 -4.14 -59.62
C CYS A 91 -7.99 -3.17 -58.42
N SER A 92 -9.13 -3.08 -57.73
CA SER A 92 -9.23 -2.30 -56.49
C SER A 92 -8.36 -2.90 -55.39
N GLN A 93 -7.68 -2.07 -54.60
CA GLN A 93 -7.06 -2.53 -53.36
C GLN A 93 -8.12 -2.68 -52.27
N CYS A 94 -7.89 -3.61 -51.35
CA CYS A 94 -8.78 -3.80 -50.21
C CYS A 94 -8.48 -2.75 -49.13
N GLU A 95 -9.43 -1.87 -48.86
CA GLU A 95 -9.34 -0.85 -47.80
C GLU A 95 -10.12 -1.23 -46.54
N GLU A 96 -10.81 -2.37 -46.56
CA GLU A 96 -11.58 -2.85 -45.41
C GLU A 96 -10.68 -3.36 -44.28
N GLY A 97 -11.14 -3.17 -43.04
CA GLY A 97 -10.51 -3.71 -41.83
C GLY A 97 -10.65 -5.23 -41.73
N CYS A 98 -9.74 -5.87 -41.01
CA CYS A 98 -9.81 -7.31 -40.79
C CYS A 98 -10.95 -7.68 -39.82
N SER A 99 -11.99 -8.33 -40.35
CA SER A 99 -13.16 -8.79 -39.58
C SER A 99 -13.03 -10.23 -39.06
N LYS A 100 -11.83 -10.81 -39.10
CA LYS A 100 -11.60 -12.19 -38.64
C LYS A 100 -11.70 -12.25 -37.11
N PRO A 101 -12.45 -13.22 -36.55
CA PRO A 101 -12.53 -13.37 -35.10
C PRO A 101 -11.15 -13.75 -34.55
N ARG A 102 -10.75 -13.07 -33.48
CA ARG A 102 -9.54 -13.43 -32.72
C ARG A 102 -9.77 -14.74 -31.93
N PRO A 103 -8.69 -15.42 -31.51
CA PRO A 103 -8.79 -16.61 -30.67
C PRO A 103 -9.63 -16.35 -29.40
N ALA A 104 -10.26 -17.42 -28.90
CA ALA A 104 -11.16 -17.38 -27.75
C ALA A 104 -10.50 -16.68 -26.55
N GLY A 105 -11.17 -15.65 -26.00
CA GLY A 105 -10.69 -14.85 -24.87
C GLY A 105 -10.16 -13.46 -25.22
N CYS A 106 -9.96 -13.15 -26.50
CA CYS A 106 -9.65 -11.80 -26.96
C CYS A 106 -10.84 -11.18 -27.69
N SER A 107 -11.45 -10.15 -27.11
CA SER A 107 -12.58 -9.40 -27.70
C SER A 107 -12.13 -8.19 -28.52
N HIS A 108 -10.83 -8.06 -28.82
CA HIS A 108 -10.31 -6.91 -29.54
C HIS A 108 -10.35 -7.13 -31.05
N GLU A 109 -10.61 -6.07 -31.79
CA GLU A 109 -10.52 -6.07 -33.24
C GLU A 109 -9.06 -6.16 -33.72
N CYS A 110 -8.87 -6.56 -34.97
CA CYS A 110 -7.54 -6.54 -35.58
C CYS A 110 -7.25 -5.12 -36.09
N PRO A 111 -6.16 -4.47 -35.68
CA PRO A 111 -5.83 -3.12 -36.15
C PRO A 111 -5.30 -3.11 -37.59
N LEU A 112 -5.06 -4.28 -38.19
CA LEU A 112 -4.56 -4.38 -39.56
C LEU A 112 -5.72 -4.32 -40.57
N PRO A 113 -5.45 -3.80 -41.78
CA PRO A 113 -6.35 -3.98 -42.91
C PRO A 113 -6.53 -5.47 -43.22
N CYS A 114 -7.51 -5.79 -44.07
CA CYS A 114 -7.76 -7.16 -44.48
C CYS A 114 -6.48 -7.81 -45.02
N HIS A 115 -6.08 -8.91 -44.39
CA HIS A 115 -4.81 -9.56 -44.65
C HIS A 115 -5.02 -11.06 -44.86
N PRO A 116 -4.16 -11.72 -45.66
CA PRO A 116 -4.17 -13.17 -45.76
C PRO A 116 -3.70 -13.80 -44.44
N GLY A 117 -4.17 -15.01 -44.15
CA GLY A 117 -3.74 -15.77 -42.96
C GLY A 117 -4.36 -15.35 -41.61
N LYS A 118 -3.70 -15.73 -40.51
CA LYS A 118 -4.14 -15.52 -39.12
C LYS A 118 -3.74 -14.12 -38.62
N CYS A 119 -4.56 -13.52 -37.76
CA CYS A 119 -4.28 -12.20 -37.20
C CYS A 119 -3.04 -12.25 -36.28
N PRO A 120 -2.23 -11.16 -36.22
CA PRO A 120 -1.12 -11.06 -35.28
C PRO A 120 -1.62 -11.09 -33.83
N PRO A 121 -0.75 -11.47 -32.87
CA PRO A 121 -1.08 -11.49 -31.45
C PRO A 121 -1.60 -10.14 -30.95
N CYS A 122 -2.52 -10.15 -29.99
CA CYS A 122 -3.09 -8.92 -29.44
C CYS A 122 -2.14 -8.28 -28.41
N ALA A 123 -1.60 -7.12 -28.75
CA ALA A 123 -0.75 -6.30 -27.87
C ALA A 123 -1.53 -5.30 -27.00
N GLN A 124 -2.87 -5.33 -27.04
CA GLN A 124 -3.69 -4.41 -26.28
C GLN A 124 -3.59 -4.72 -24.77
N MET A 125 -3.46 -3.67 -23.96
CA MET A 125 -3.46 -3.78 -22.51
C MET A 125 -4.89 -3.86 -21.98
N ILE A 126 -5.18 -4.91 -21.23
CA ILE A 126 -6.46 -5.08 -20.54
C ILE A 126 -6.31 -4.81 -19.05
N ARG A 127 -7.37 -4.26 -18.46
CA ARG A 127 -7.46 -3.99 -17.04
C ARG A 127 -8.08 -5.17 -16.31
N ILE A 128 -7.32 -5.83 -15.46
CA ILE A 128 -7.77 -6.96 -14.64
C ILE A 128 -7.77 -6.56 -13.16
N LYS A 129 -8.79 -6.99 -12.41
CA LYS A 129 -8.82 -6.79 -10.96
C LYS A 129 -7.88 -7.77 -10.28
N CYS A 130 -7.02 -7.27 -9.40
CA CYS A 130 -6.14 -8.12 -8.59
C CYS A 130 -6.95 -8.98 -7.60
N HIS A 131 -6.39 -10.10 -7.14
CA HIS A 131 -6.99 -10.94 -6.09
C HIS A 131 -7.30 -10.18 -4.79
N CYS A 132 -6.53 -9.13 -4.48
CA CYS A 132 -6.79 -8.27 -3.32
C CYS A 132 -7.98 -7.32 -3.50
N LYS A 133 -8.52 -7.20 -4.74
CA LYS A 133 -9.61 -6.29 -5.14
C LYS A 133 -9.34 -4.79 -4.96
N LEU A 134 -8.19 -4.40 -4.40
CA LEU A 134 -7.81 -2.99 -4.22
C LEU A 134 -7.13 -2.39 -5.45
N THR A 135 -6.31 -3.17 -6.14
CA THR A 135 -5.51 -2.69 -7.27
C THR A 135 -6.01 -3.31 -8.57
N SER A 136 -5.96 -2.54 -9.66
CA SER A 136 -6.16 -3.03 -11.02
C SER A 136 -4.81 -3.17 -11.72
N LEU A 137 -4.58 -4.29 -12.37
CA LEU A 137 -3.36 -4.60 -13.13
C LEU A 137 -3.63 -4.39 -14.62
N TYR A 138 -2.61 -3.90 -15.33
CA TYR A 138 -2.63 -3.75 -16.78
C TYR A 138 -1.73 -4.81 -17.39
N ILE A 139 -2.33 -5.73 -18.13
CA ILE A 139 -1.67 -6.92 -18.66
C ILE A 139 -1.99 -7.01 -20.15
N GLU A 140 -1.03 -7.43 -20.97
CA GLU A 140 -1.28 -7.65 -22.39
C GLU A 140 -2.31 -8.77 -22.60
N CYS A 141 -3.25 -8.53 -23.51
CA CYS A 141 -4.35 -9.45 -23.79
C CYS A 141 -3.83 -10.84 -24.19
N ILE A 142 -2.78 -10.92 -25.01
CA ILE A 142 -2.20 -12.22 -25.37
C ILE A 142 -1.68 -13.01 -24.16
N LYS A 143 -1.03 -12.33 -23.21
CA LYS A 143 -0.44 -12.97 -22.03
C LYS A 143 -1.53 -13.64 -21.19
N ILE A 144 -2.66 -12.96 -20.94
CA ILE A 144 -3.76 -13.60 -20.19
C ILE A 144 -4.51 -14.66 -20.98
N THR A 145 -4.63 -14.48 -22.31
CA THR A 145 -5.50 -15.32 -23.14
C THR A 145 -4.85 -16.69 -23.35
N ASN A 146 -3.54 -16.69 -23.60
CA ASN A 146 -2.76 -17.91 -23.81
C ASN A 146 -2.27 -18.55 -22.51
N ALA A 147 -2.21 -17.81 -21.39
CA ALA A 147 -1.77 -18.35 -20.10
C ALA A 147 -2.63 -19.54 -19.65
N GLU A 148 -1.99 -20.49 -18.96
CA GLU A 148 -2.68 -21.56 -18.24
C GLU A 148 -3.29 -21.04 -16.93
N ALA A 149 -4.15 -21.83 -16.28
CA ALA A 149 -4.85 -21.39 -15.06
C ALA A 149 -3.90 -20.87 -13.96
N LYS A 150 -2.75 -21.52 -13.76
CA LYS A 150 -1.74 -21.13 -12.77
C LYS A 150 -1.05 -19.81 -13.13
N GLU A 151 -0.66 -19.65 -14.40
CA GLU A 151 -0.03 -18.42 -14.87
C GLU A 151 -1.03 -17.24 -14.86
N LYS A 152 -2.31 -17.50 -15.16
CA LYS A 152 -3.38 -16.49 -14.98
C LYS A 152 -3.48 -16.05 -13.53
N GLU A 153 -3.37 -16.98 -12.57
CA GLU A 153 -3.41 -16.65 -11.15
C GLU A 153 -2.24 -15.73 -10.75
N GLU A 154 -1.02 -16.02 -11.22
CA GLU A 154 0.16 -15.21 -10.97
C GLU A 154 0.07 -13.82 -11.64
N LEU A 155 -0.42 -13.76 -12.88
CA LEU A 155 -0.67 -12.52 -13.61
C LEU A 155 -1.72 -11.65 -12.90
N CYS A 156 -2.72 -12.26 -12.26
CA CYS A 156 -3.74 -11.56 -11.49
C CYS A 156 -3.30 -11.15 -10.07
N SER A 157 -2.05 -11.42 -9.68
CA SER A 157 -1.47 -11.00 -8.40
C SER A 157 -0.68 -9.70 -8.55
N CYS A 158 -0.92 -8.73 -7.66
CA CYS A 158 -0.13 -7.50 -7.61
C CYS A 158 1.28 -7.69 -7.02
N LYS A 159 1.65 -8.93 -6.65
CA LYS A 159 2.94 -9.31 -6.04
C LYS A 159 3.26 -8.59 -4.72
N ASN A 160 2.34 -7.80 -4.18
CA ASN A 160 2.46 -7.18 -2.87
C ASN A 160 1.94 -8.13 -1.77
N GLN A 161 2.33 -7.85 -0.53
CA GLN A 161 1.79 -8.55 0.63
C GLN A 161 0.25 -8.40 0.68
N CYS A 162 -0.44 -9.49 1.02
CA CYS A 162 -1.88 -9.51 1.09
C CYS A 162 -2.39 -8.48 2.14
N PRO A 163 -3.31 -7.57 1.76
CA PRO A 163 -3.80 -6.53 2.65
C PRO A 163 -4.85 -7.03 3.66
N LYS A 164 -5.28 -8.28 3.57
CA LYS A 164 -6.29 -8.87 4.46
C LYS A 164 -5.70 -9.12 5.85
N GLU A 165 -6.49 -8.81 6.87
CA GLU A 165 -6.16 -9.08 8.27
C GLU A 165 -6.65 -10.47 8.68
N LEU A 166 -5.78 -11.21 9.36
CA LEU A 166 -6.09 -12.50 9.96
C LEU A 166 -6.92 -12.28 11.24
N PRO A 167 -7.57 -13.31 11.80
CA PRO A 167 -8.36 -13.15 13.03
C PRO A 167 -7.53 -12.73 14.26
N CYS A 168 -6.19 -12.66 14.16
CA CYS A 168 -5.29 -12.06 15.17
C CYS A 168 -5.08 -10.55 15.04
N GLY A 169 -5.70 -9.90 14.05
CA GLY A 169 -5.44 -8.50 13.74
C GLY A 169 -4.11 -8.25 13.02
N HIS A 170 -3.27 -9.28 12.82
CA HIS A 170 -2.09 -9.18 11.97
C HIS A 170 -2.45 -9.31 10.49
N ARG A 171 -1.74 -8.59 9.63
CA ARG A 171 -1.86 -8.73 8.17
C ARG A 171 -1.28 -10.06 7.69
N CYS A 172 -1.94 -10.68 6.73
CA CYS A 172 -1.44 -11.90 6.09
C CYS A 172 -0.06 -11.64 5.48
N LYS A 173 0.91 -12.54 5.71
CA LYS A 173 2.29 -12.43 5.19
C LYS A 173 2.46 -12.95 3.78
N GLU A 174 1.48 -13.70 3.29
CA GLU A 174 1.54 -14.26 1.95
C GLU A 174 1.43 -13.13 0.92
N ILE A 175 2.08 -13.35 -0.22
CA ILE A 175 1.89 -12.49 -1.40
C ILE A 175 0.42 -12.58 -1.81
N CYS A 176 -0.11 -11.53 -2.41
CA CYS A 176 -1.48 -11.49 -2.89
C CYS A 176 -1.82 -12.79 -3.64
N HIS A 177 -2.72 -13.57 -3.06
CA HIS A 177 -3.06 -14.92 -3.48
C HIS A 177 -4.56 -15.00 -3.73
N LEU A 178 -5.00 -16.01 -4.49
CA LEU A 178 -6.42 -16.28 -4.66
C LEU A 178 -7.00 -16.90 -3.37
N GLY A 179 -8.25 -16.58 -3.05
CA GLY A 179 -8.98 -17.22 -1.95
C GLY A 179 -8.80 -16.59 -0.56
N GLN A 180 -9.02 -17.41 0.46
CA GLN A 180 -8.99 -17.01 1.87
C GLN A 180 -7.58 -17.15 2.43
N CYS A 181 -7.13 -16.16 3.21
CA CYS A 181 -5.80 -16.18 3.83
C CYS A 181 -5.67 -17.35 4.82
N CYS A 182 -4.43 -17.86 4.98
CA CYS A 182 -4.13 -18.85 5.99
C CYS A 182 -4.55 -18.35 7.39
N GLN A 183 -5.22 -19.19 8.16
CA GLN A 183 -5.70 -18.82 9.50
C GLN A 183 -4.55 -18.78 10.53
N ASN A 184 -3.43 -19.42 10.22
CA ASN A 184 -2.27 -19.54 11.10
C ASN A 184 -1.32 -18.38 10.87
N CYS A 185 -1.24 -17.49 11.86
CA CYS A 185 -0.38 -16.33 11.79
C CYS A 185 1.07 -16.66 12.15
N ASN A 186 1.96 -16.65 11.15
CA ASN A 186 3.40 -16.81 11.31
C ASN A 186 4.13 -15.52 11.78
N GLN A 187 3.42 -14.59 12.43
CA GLN A 187 4.04 -13.38 12.98
C GLN A 187 4.70 -13.71 14.32
N LYS A 188 5.96 -13.32 14.50
CA LYS A 188 6.67 -13.47 15.77
C LYS A 188 6.17 -12.42 16.74
N VAL A 189 5.60 -12.86 17.86
CA VAL A 189 5.12 -12.01 18.96
C VAL A 189 6.00 -12.23 20.20
N LYS A 190 6.19 -11.17 20.98
CA LYS A 190 7.02 -11.19 22.19
C LYS A 190 6.13 -11.40 23.41
N ILE A 191 6.17 -12.58 24.02
CA ILE A 191 5.54 -12.83 25.32
C ILE A 191 6.53 -12.46 26.42
N ARG A 192 6.04 -11.83 27.49
CA ARG A 192 6.84 -11.51 28.68
C ARG A 192 6.34 -12.30 29.89
N CYS A 193 7.22 -12.57 30.85
CA CYS A 193 6.80 -13.09 32.16
C CYS A 193 5.87 -12.08 32.86
N PRO A 194 5.08 -12.50 33.86
CA PRO A 194 4.32 -11.59 34.73
C PRO A 194 5.20 -10.50 35.37
N CYS A 195 6.47 -10.84 35.61
CA CYS A 195 7.50 -9.94 36.13
C CYS A 195 8.11 -8.96 35.11
N LYS A 196 7.75 -9.06 33.82
CA LYS A 196 8.30 -8.34 32.66
C LYS A 196 9.82 -8.43 32.43
N ARG A 197 10.58 -9.21 33.23
CA ARG A 197 12.03 -9.44 33.09
C ARG A 197 12.39 -10.32 31.89
N LEU A 198 11.70 -11.46 31.75
CA LEU A 198 11.93 -12.41 30.66
C LEU A 198 11.07 -12.06 29.46
N LYS A 199 11.64 -12.21 28.27
CA LYS A 199 10.97 -12.06 26.98
C LYS A 199 11.31 -13.27 26.11
N LYS A 200 10.30 -13.87 25.48
CA LYS A 200 10.48 -14.96 24.51
C LYS A 200 9.72 -14.60 23.23
N GLU A 201 10.35 -14.83 22.09
CA GLU A 201 9.72 -14.67 20.78
C GLU A 201 9.10 -15.99 20.36
N LEU A 202 7.80 -15.97 20.08
CA LEU A 202 7.00 -17.14 19.71
C LEU A 202 6.08 -16.78 18.55
N LEU A 203 5.56 -17.78 17.82
CA LEU A 203 4.66 -17.49 16.69
C LEU A 203 3.25 -17.17 17.21
N CYS A 204 2.59 -16.21 16.58
CA CYS A 204 1.25 -15.75 16.97
C CYS A 204 0.22 -16.89 16.96
N SER A 205 0.37 -17.88 16.08
CA SER A 205 -0.42 -19.11 16.08
C SER A 205 -0.25 -19.89 17.40
N GLU A 206 0.99 -20.16 17.80
CA GLU A 206 1.33 -20.90 19.03
C GLU A 206 0.82 -20.18 20.28
N VAL A 207 0.87 -18.85 20.29
CA VAL A 207 0.35 -18.05 21.41
C VAL A 207 -1.17 -18.12 21.51
N ARG A 208 -1.86 -18.11 20.37
CA ARG A 208 -3.33 -18.12 20.31
C ARG A 208 -3.91 -19.48 20.67
N GLU A 209 -3.23 -20.55 20.30
CA GLU A 209 -3.62 -21.93 20.64
C GLU A 209 -3.41 -22.24 22.14
N GLY A 210 -3.01 -21.24 22.95
CA GLY A 210 -2.89 -21.36 24.40
C GLY A 210 -1.65 -22.13 24.86
N GLN A 211 -0.74 -22.47 23.95
CA GLN A 211 0.40 -23.33 24.23
C GLN A 211 1.61 -22.59 24.83
N CYS A 212 1.47 -21.32 25.22
CA CYS A 212 2.61 -20.47 25.48
C CYS A 212 2.39 -19.53 26.68
N TYR A 213 2.73 -20.00 27.87
CA TYR A 213 2.88 -19.18 29.08
C TYR A 213 4.36 -19.12 29.47
N LEU A 214 4.89 -17.91 29.67
CA LEU A 214 6.29 -17.72 30.08
C LEU A 214 6.35 -17.55 31.60
N GLU A 215 6.73 -18.62 32.29
CA GLU A 215 6.93 -18.62 33.74
C GLU A 215 8.14 -17.79 34.18
N CYS A 216 8.11 -17.39 35.45
CA CYS A 216 9.21 -16.68 36.09
C CYS A 216 10.30 -17.67 36.54
N ASP A 217 11.51 -17.52 36.02
CA ASP A 217 12.68 -18.28 36.52
C ASP A 217 13.00 -17.97 38.01
N ALA A 218 13.89 -18.75 38.62
CA ALA A 218 14.38 -18.55 39.99
C ALA A 218 14.84 -17.09 40.24
N VAL A 219 15.62 -16.52 39.32
CA VAL A 219 16.10 -15.13 39.41
C VAL A 219 14.95 -14.11 39.38
N CYS A 220 13.88 -14.37 38.60
CA CYS A 220 12.70 -13.49 38.60
C CYS A 220 12.01 -13.48 39.96
N ARG A 221 11.90 -14.66 40.60
CA ARG A 221 11.23 -14.82 41.88
C ARG A 221 12.03 -14.16 43.00
N GLU A 222 13.34 -14.39 43.03
CA GLU A 222 14.25 -13.78 44.00
C GLU A 222 14.27 -12.25 43.91
N MET A 223 14.35 -11.70 42.69
CA MET A 223 14.28 -10.24 42.49
C MET A 223 12.94 -9.65 42.94
N LYS A 224 11.83 -10.37 42.74
CA LYS A 224 10.51 -9.94 43.20
C LYS A 224 10.42 -9.95 44.73
N GLN A 225 10.99 -10.96 45.40
CA GLN A 225 11.06 -11.08 46.85
C GLN A 225 11.89 -9.96 47.47
N LYS A 226 13.11 -9.73 46.96
CA LYS A 226 13.97 -8.63 47.42
C LYS A 226 13.30 -7.26 47.22
N ALA A 227 12.62 -7.06 46.10
CA ALA A 227 11.88 -5.81 45.85
C ALA A 227 10.69 -5.62 46.81
N SER A 228 9.96 -6.69 47.19
CA SER A 228 8.92 -6.59 48.22
C SER A 228 9.50 -6.33 49.60
N GLU A 229 10.61 -6.98 49.95
CA GLU A 229 11.29 -6.79 51.23
C GLU A 229 11.83 -5.37 51.39
N ILE A 230 12.46 -4.82 50.35
CA ILE A 230 12.92 -3.42 50.33
C ILE A 230 11.74 -2.46 50.51
N LYS A 231 10.65 -2.65 49.77
CA LYS A 231 9.45 -1.81 49.91
C LYS A 231 8.83 -1.90 51.29
N GLU A 232 8.77 -3.09 51.88
CA GLU A 232 8.28 -3.27 53.25
C GLU A 232 9.22 -2.63 54.27
N ALA A 233 10.54 -2.73 54.09
CA ALA A 233 11.52 -2.10 54.94
C ALA A 233 11.46 -0.57 54.85
N GLU A 234 11.33 -0.01 53.64
CA GLU A 234 11.12 1.42 53.41
C GLU A 234 9.81 1.89 54.05
N ALA A 235 8.72 1.13 53.91
CA ALA A 235 7.45 1.46 54.55
C ALA A 235 7.54 1.41 56.09
N ARG A 236 8.22 0.41 56.65
CA ARG A 236 8.45 0.31 58.11
C ARG A 236 9.34 1.44 58.61
N ALA A 237 10.40 1.79 57.88
CA ALA A 237 11.28 2.91 58.21
C ALA A 237 10.54 4.25 58.15
N ALA A 238 9.68 4.47 57.14
CA ALA A 238 8.83 5.65 57.06
C ALA A 238 7.87 5.76 58.26
N ILE A 239 7.25 4.65 58.66
CA ILE A 239 6.38 4.60 59.84
C ILE A 239 7.18 4.88 61.13
N GLU A 240 8.39 4.33 61.28
CA GLU A 240 9.22 4.57 62.45
C GLU A 240 9.70 6.03 62.50
N GLU A 241 10.10 6.61 61.37
CA GLU A 241 10.48 8.01 61.28
C GLU A 241 9.31 8.95 61.63
N GLU A 242 8.10 8.64 61.15
CA GLU A 242 6.90 9.40 61.48
C GLU A 242 6.56 9.32 62.98
N LYS A 243 6.66 8.13 63.59
CA LYS A 243 6.50 7.96 65.05
C LYS A 243 7.52 8.76 65.85
N ARG A 244 8.79 8.80 65.41
CA ARG A 244 9.84 9.61 66.05
C ARG A 244 9.55 11.09 65.96
N ARG A 245 9.05 11.58 64.81
CA ARG A 245 8.61 12.98 64.65
C ARG A 245 7.47 13.31 65.60
N GLN A 246 6.45 12.46 65.69
CA GLN A 246 5.33 12.65 66.61
C GLN A 246 5.78 12.67 68.09
N GLN A 247 6.69 11.78 68.50
CA GLN A 247 7.25 11.80 69.85
C GLN A 247 8.03 13.08 70.14
N ALA A 248 8.87 13.55 69.21
CA ALA A 248 9.62 14.79 69.38
C ALA A 248 8.69 16.02 69.49
N GLU A 249 7.57 16.04 68.75
CA GLU A 249 6.55 17.09 68.87
C GLU A 249 5.86 17.08 70.24
N LEU A 250 5.46 15.90 70.74
CA LEU A 250 4.87 15.76 72.07
C LEU A 250 5.86 16.19 73.17
N GLU A 251 7.11 15.79 73.09
CA GLU A 251 8.15 16.19 74.05
C GLU A 251 8.41 17.71 73.99
N ALA A 252 8.50 18.30 72.80
CA ALA A 252 8.61 19.75 72.64
C ALA A 252 7.41 20.49 73.23
N PHE A 253 6.19 19.95 73.07
CA PHE A 253 4.98 20.49 73.67
C PHE A 253 5.01 20.41 75.21
N GLU A 254 5.39 19.27 75.79
CA GLU A 254 5.54 19.12 77.24
C GLU A 254 6.57 20.09 77.82
N ASN A 255 7.72 20.23 77.16
CA ASN A 255 8.78 21.13 77.61
C ASN A 255 8.33 22.60 77.59
N ARG A 256 7.52 23.01 76.59
CA ARG A 256 6.87 24.34 76.56
C ARG A 256 5.92 24.54 77.75
N LEU A 257 5.15 23.51 78.12
CA LEU A 257 4.25 23.56 79.29
C LEU A 257 5.03 23.63 80.62
N LYS A 258 6.09 22.82 80.78
CA LYS A 258 6.97 22.86 81.96
C LYS A 258 7.68 24.21 82.09
N GLY A 259 8.10 24.81 80.98
CA GLY A 259 8.63 26.18 80.92
C GLY A 259 7.62 27.24 81.39
N ARG A 260 6.36 27.17 80.94
CA ARG A 260 5.27 28.05 81.42
C ARG A 260 4.98 27.86 82.91
N ARG A 261 5.01 26.62 83.43
CA ARG A 261 4.84 26.33 84.87
C ARG A 261 6.01 26.87 85.70
N LYS A 262 7.25 26.75 85.25
CA LYS A 262 8.43 27.38 85.90
C LYS A 262 8.34 28.90 85.89
N ASN A 263 7.90 29.52 84.79
CA ASN A 263 7.69 30.96 84.73
C ASN A 263 6.56 31.42 85.67
N LYS A 264 5.49 30.63 85.80
CA LYS A 264 4.44 30.90 86.79
C LYS A 264 4.97 30.81 88.22
N LYS A 265 5.75 29.76 88.53
CA LYS A 265 6.39 29.60 89.85
C LYS A 265 7.40 30.72 90.17
N LYS A 266 8.14 31.21 89.18
CA LYS A 266 9.06 32.35 89.31
C LYS A 266 8.33 33.70 89.43
N LYS A 267 7.11 33.80 88.87
CA LYS A 267 6.21 34.95 89.04
C LYS A 267 5.55 34.95 90.43
N ASP A 268 5.26 33.78 90.99
CA ASP A 268 4.74 33.62 92.35
C ASP A 268 5.83 33.86 93.43
N GLU A 269 7.12 33.69 93.10
CA GLU A 269 8.26 34.00 94.00
C GLU A 269 8.68 35.49 94.00
N ILE A 270 8.13 36.32 93.11
CA ILE A 270 8.41 37.78 93.04
C ILE A 270 7.11 38.55 93.25
N GLU A 271 6.64 38.57 94.50
CA GLU A 271 5.82 39.60 95.17
C GLU A 271 5.25 39.00 96.48
N ILE A 272 6.11 38.80 97.47
CA ILE A 272 5.66 38.81 98.87
C ILE A 272 6.30 40.05 99.47
N GLU A 273 5.56 41.17 99.45
CA GLU A 273 5.90 42.32 100.30
C GLU A 273 6.00 41.82 101.74
N GLN A 274 7.16 42.05 102.37
CA GLN A 274 7.30 41.75 103.78
C GLN A 274 6.31 42.59 104.59
N PRO A 275 5.53 41.99 105.51
CA PRO A 275 4.52 42.71 106.25
C PRO A 275 5.18 43.79 107.12
N LEU A 276 4.58 44.98 107.15
CA LEU A 276 5.05 46.19 107.86
C LEU A 276 5.42 45.94 109.33
N TRP A 277 4.86 44.91 109.97
CA TRP A 277 5.19 44.48 111.34
C TRP A 277 6.68 44.09 111.51
N GLN A 278 7.30 43.44 110.51
CA GLN A 278 8.70 43.05 110.62
C GLN A 278 9.69 44.24 110.66
N LYS A 279 9.32 45.39 110.08
CA LYS A 279 10.19 46.59 110.08
C LYS A 279 10.16 47.38 111.40
N TYR A 280 9.03 47.38 112.13
CA TYR A 280 8.88 48.18 113.36
C TYR A 280 8.96 47.38 114.66
N LYS A 281 9.10 46.05 114.59
CA LYS A 281 9.22 45.18 115.78
C LYS A 281 10.32 45.63 116.73
N ASN A 282 11.48 46.01 116.22
CA ASN A 282 12.60 46.45 117.06
C ASN A 282 12.46 47.90 117.55
N VAL A 283 11.73 48.74 116.80
CA VAL A 283 11.48 50.16 117.16
C VAL A 283 10.41 50.27 118.27
N ILE A 284 9.48 49.32 118.34
CA ILE A 284 8.42 49.29 119.38
C ILE A 284 8.86 48.52 120.63
N LEU A 285 9.65 47.44 120.49
CA LEU A 285 10.02 46.58 121.63
C LEU A 285 11.07 47.22 122.57
N LEU A 286 12.00 48.02 122.04
CA LEU A 286 13.07 48.66 122.82
C LEU A 286 12.58 49.67 123.87
N PRO A 287 11.68 50.63 123.58
CA PRO A 287 11.19 51.57 124.59
C PRO A 287 10.29 50.88 125.65
N VAL A 288 9.52 49.87 125.26
CA VAL A 288 8.64 49.13 126.19
C VAL A 288 9.47 48.34 127.21
N CYS A 289 10.54 47.66 126.79
CA CYS A 289 11.45 47.00 127.73
C CYS A 289 12.19 48.00 128.63
N GLY A 290 12.59 49.17 128.10
CA GLY A 290 13.20 50.24 128.90
C GLY A 290 12.29 50.78 130.00
N ILE A 291 11.01 51.00 129.69
CA ILE A 291 10.01 51.45 130.67
C ILE A 291 9.75 50.38 131.73
N ILE A 292 9.71 49.10 131.37
CA ILE A 292 9.52 47.99 132.32
C ILE A 292 10.73 47.86 133.26
N VAL A 293 11.95 48.00 132.76
CA VAL A 293 13.16 47.97 133.61
C VAL A 293 13.22 49.18 134.54
N LEU A 294 12.83 50.37 134.08
CA LEU A 294 12.73 51.56 134.94
C LEU A 294 11.63 51.41 136.00
N MET A 295 10.49 50.84 135.65
CA MET A 295 9.42 50.53 136.62
C MET A 295 9.87 49.49 137.64
N MET A 296 10.57 48.43 137.24
CA MET A 296 11.12 47.42 138.14
C MET A 296 12.24 47.97 139.02
N ALA A 297 13.13 48.82 138.49
CA ALA A 297 14.17 49.49 139.26
C ALA A 297 13.57 50.51 140.25
N TRP A 298 12.52 51.24 139.86
CA TRP A 298 11.77 52.13 140.74
C TRP A 298 11.06 51.36 141.85
N PHE A 299 10.46 50.21 141.52
CA PHE A 299 9.82 49.33 142.49
C PHE A 299 10.85 48.78 143.50
N LEU A 300 12.01 48.31 143.03
CA LEU A 300 13.10 47.79 143.86
C LEU A 300 13.81 48.87 144.70
N ALA A 301 13.84 50.13 144.25
CA ALA A 301 14.45 51.23 145.01
C ALA A 301 13.48 51.86 146.05
N TYR A 302 12.17 51.69 145.88
CA TYR A 302 11.16 52.14 146.85
C TYR A 302 10.75 51.04 147.82
N SER A 303 11.00 49.77 147.48
CA SER A 303 10.97 48.63 148.39
C SER A 303 12.37 48.36 148.96
N ASN A 304 12.80 49.21 149.90
CA ASN A 304 13.60 48.88 151.09
C ASN A 304 14.52 47.65 151.05
#